data_AF-A0A4Q9HYI8-F1
#
_entry.id   AF-A0A4Q9HYI8-F1
#
_cell.length_a   1.000
_cell.length_b   1.000
_cell.length_c   1.000
_cell.angle_alpha   90.00
_cell.angle_beta   90.00
_cell.angle_gamma   90.00
#
_symmetry.space_group_name_H-M   'P 1'
#
loop_
_entity.id
_entity.type
_entity.pdbx_description
1 polymer ?
#
loop_
_entity_poly.entity_id
_entity_poly.type
_entity_poly.pdbx_seq_one_letter_code
_entity_poly.pdbx_strand_id
1 'polypeptide(L)'
;MNKPLRRVAIFCGLLVLALLVRVNWVQFVQADELKHDIHNRRVAIERYSTPRGNIIVDGKAITGSTVTDSGDFKYKRTYKDGKMWAPVTGYASQAFDSDKLEKLNDGILSGTDDKLFFSRTVDMFTGGKKKGGDVVTTLDTKAQKAAFDGLGDKKGAVVALNPETGAILALASTPSYDPSTFAGMTDADSKAYNALQKKNDPSEPMLNRALRQTYPPGSTFKVVTAAAALEHGLYTNIDAKTNSPLPYTLPDTAGLPLTNEGNIPCENASLREALRWSCNTVFGKISADLGNKTMKAEAEKFGFNDDKVDTPVRASESVYPKDNRPQNAMAGIGQASNRATPLQMAMVTAAIANGGKLMKPYMVEQLVAPNLSVIQQHTPQEMSQPLKPENAQKIQQMMETVVKEGTGTNAQIDGVTVGGKTGTAQHGANNKDNPYAWFISYAKTDKGTPVAVAVVIESSDTLRDDIAGGKLSAPIAKSVMEAVLQGKK
;
A
#
# COMPACT_ATOMS: atom_id res chain seq x y z
N MET A 1 58.01 -53.14 -3.70
CA MET A 1 57.95 -52.11 -2.63
C MET A 1 57.96 -52.79 -1.26
N ASN A 2 58.86 -52.39 -0.36
CA ASN A 2 59.00 -53.03 0.94
C ASN A 2 57.72 -52.83 1.79
N LYS A 3 57.25 -53.84 2.53
CA LYS A 3 55.98 -53.79 3.31
C LYS A 3 55.84 -52.52 4.19
N PRO A 4 56.90 -52.01 4.84
CA PRO A 4 56.83 -50.77 5.62
C PRO A 4 56.50 -49.55 4.74
N LEU A 5 57.17 -49.41 3.61
CA LEU A 5 56.94 -48.32 2.65
C LEU A 5 55.51 -48.33 2.09
N ARG A 6 54.96 -49.51 1.80
CA ARG A 6 53.57 -49.65 1.35
C ARG A 6 52.57 -49.17 2.40
N ARG A 7 52.80 -49.50 3.68
CA ARG A 7 51.92 -49.07 4.78
C ARG A 7 51.98 -47.56 4.98
N VAL A 8 53.18 -46.98 4.91
CA VAL A 8 53.36 -45.52 4.98
C VAL A 8 52.66 -44.83 3.80
N ALA A 9 52.85 -45.32 2.57
CA ALA A 9 52.19 -44.76 1.40
C ALA A 9 50.65 -44.83 1.47
N ILE A 10 50.10 -45.95 1.93
CA ILE A 10 48.65 -46.10 2.14
C ILE A 10 48.16 -45.12 3.23
N PHE A 11 48.89 -45.02 4.35
CA PHE A 11 48.54 -44.11 5.43
C PHE A 11 48.56 -42.64 4.96
N CYS A 12 49.60 -42.21 4.25
CA CYS A 12 49.66 -40.88 3.65
C CYS A 12 48.54 -40.66 2.62
N GLY A 13 48.22 -41.66 1.79
CA GLY A 13 47.10 -41.60 0.85
C GLY A 13 45.75 -41.41 1.53
N LEU A 14 45.51 -42.09 2.66
CA LEU A 14 44.31 -41.91 3.47
C LEU A 14 44.22 -40.51 4.09
N LEU A 15 45.34 -39.94 4.54
CA LEU A 15 45.38 -38.56 5.06
C LEU A 15 45.06 -37.54 3.96
N VAL A 16 45.60 -37.71 2.75
CA VAL A 16 45.28 -36.84 1.61
C VAL A 16 43.82 -36.98 1.21
N LEU A 17 43.28 -38.20 1.18
CA LEU A 17 41.86 -38.42 0.89
C LEU A 17 40.97 -37.76 1.96
N ALA A 18 41.31 -37.88 3.24
CA ALA A 18 40.59 -37.22 4.32
C ALA A 18 40.61 -35.69 4.18
N LEU A 19 41.75 -35.11 3.78
CA LEU A 19 41.84 -33.67 3.49
C LEU A 19 40.97 -33.28 2.29
N LEU A 20 40.98 -34.05 1.20
CA LEU A 20 40.13 -33.78 0.03
C LEU A 20 38.64 -33.85 0.38
N VAL A 21 38.23 -34.84 1.16
CA VAL A 21 36.86 -34.95 1.67
C VAL A 21 36.52 -33.73 2.53
N ARG A 22 37.42 -33.31 3.44
CA ARG A 22 37.19 -32.14 4.30
C ARG A 22 37.10 -30.84 3.49
N VAL A 23 37.94 -30.65 2.48
CA VAL A 23 37.88 -29.48 1.59
C VAL A 23 36.56 -29.43 0.85
N ASN A 24 36.12 -30.54 0.26
CA ASN A 24 34.82 -30.60 -0.43
C ASN A 24 33.65 -30.38 0.54
N TRP A 25 33.73 -30.91 1.76
CA TRP A 25 32.73 -30.65 2.80
C TRP A 25 32.63 -29.16 3.11
N VAL A 26 33.75 -28.46 3.28
CA VAL A 26 33.77 -27.01 3.53
C VAL A 26 33.27 -26.23 2.30
N GLN A 27 33.65 -26.64 1.08
CA GLN A 27 33.34 -25.92 -0.16
C GLN A 27 31.93 -26.14 -0.71
N PHE A 28 31.26 -27.24 -0.37
CA PHE A 28 29.93 -27.56 -0.90
C PHE A 28 28.87 -27.71 0.18
N VAL A 29 29.21 -28.31 1.33
CA VAL A 29 28.23 -28.55 2.40
C VAL A 29 28.15 -27.35 3.35
N GLN A 30 29.30 -26.80 3.77
CA GLN A 30 29.34 -25.65 4.68
C GLN A 30 29.40 -24.30 3.95
N ALA A 31 29.45 -24.27 2.62
CA ALA A 31 29.66 -23.04 1.88
C ALA A 31 28.53 -22.03 2.08
N ASP A 32 27.27 -22.48 2.05
CA ASP A 32 26.14 -21.60 2.30
C ASP A 32 26.12 -21.08 3.74
N GLU A 33 26.39 -21.93 4.74
CA GLU A 33 26.47 -21.51 6.14
C GLU A 33 27.55 -20.43 6.34
N LEU A 34 28.77 -20.68 5.84
CA LEU A 34 29.89 -19.74 5.94
C LEU A 34 29.67 -18.46 5.14
N LYS A 35 28.93 -18.52 4.03
CA LYS A 35 28.58 -17.34 3.22
C LYS A 35 27.54 -16.47 3.93
N HIS A 36 26.59 -17.06 4.65
CA HIS A 36 25.53 -16.33 5.35
C HIS A 36 25.87 -16.04 6.83
N ASP A 37 27.06 -16.41 7.31
CA ASP A 37 27.55 -16.06 8.65
C ASP A 37 27.64 -14.54 8.84
N ILE A 38 27.09 -14.04 9.95
CA ILE A 38 27.04 -12.60 10.29
C ILE A 38 28.43 -11.96 10.45
N HIS A 39 29.47 -12.75 10.73
CA HIS A 39 30.84 -12.30 10.86
C HIS A 39 31.58 -12.28 9.52
N ASN A 40 30.98 -12.80 8.45
CA ASN A 40 31.59 -12.82 7.13
C ASN A 40 31.47 -11.46 6.42
N ARG A 41 32.32 -10.50 6.82
CA ARG A 41 32.38 -9.17 6.20
C ARG A 41 32.65 -9.20 4.70
N ARG A 42 33.20 -10.26 4.12
CA ARG A 42 33.48 -10.34 2.67
C ARG A 42 32.21 -10.25 1.83
N VAL A 43 31.10 -10.80 2.32
CA VAL A 43 29.82 -10.72 1.62
C VAL A 43 29.28 -9.29 1.61
N ALA A 44 29.43 -8.57 2.73
CA ALA A 44 29.06 -7.15 2.80
C ALA A 44 29.99 -6.26 1.96
N ILE A 45 31.31 -6.49 2.00
CA ILE A 45 32.28 -5.77 1.17
C ILE A 45 31.93 -5.95 -0.31
N GLU A 46 31.65 -7.18 -0.74
CA GLU A 46 31.28 -7.47 -2.13
C GLU A 46 29.90 -6.87 -2.50
N ARG A 47 28.92 -6.88 -1.58
CA ARG A 47 27.62 -6.23 -1.80
C ARG A 47 27.78 -4.73 -2.11
N TYR A 48 28.76 -4.07 -1.51
CA TYR A 48 29.03 -2.64 -1.67
C TYR A 48 30.25 -2.34 -2.55
N SER A 49 30.85 -3.32 -3.23
CA SER A 49 32.02 -3.14 -4.10
C SER A 49 31.64 -2.58 -5.48
N THR A 50 30.37 -2.71 -5.87
CA THR A 50 29.80 -2.26 -7.14
C THR A 50 28.55 -1.41 -6.92
N PRO A 51 28.22 -0.48 -7.83
CA PRO A 51 26.96 0.25 -7.78
C PRO A 51 25.77 -0.71 -7.77
N ARG A 52 24.81 -0.45 -6.88
CA ARG A 52 23.55 -1.17 -6.84
C ARG A 52 22.68 -0.73 -8.03
N GLY A 53 21.91 -1.66 -8.59
CA GLY A 53 20.91 -1.33 -9.61
C GLY A 53 19.83 -0.39 -9.07
N ASN A 54 19.00 0.17 -9.94
CA ASN A 54 18.12 1.29 -9.63
C ASN A 54 16.66 0.88 -9.55
N ILE A 55 15.91 1.60 -8.72
CA ILE A 55 14.45 1.64 -8.77
C ILE A 55 14.07 2.74 -9.75
N ILE A 56 13.26 2.38 -10.75
CA ILE A 56 12.87 3.22 -11.87
C ILE A 56 11.38 3.57 -11.77
N VAL A 57 11.06 4.84 -11.96
CA VAL A 57 9.70 5.41 -12.03
C VAL A 57 9.64 6.25 -13.30
N ASP A 58 8.63 6.05 -14.15
CA ASP A 58 8.48 6.76 -15.44
C ASP A 58 9.78 6.77 -16.29
N GLY A 59 10.48 5.64 -16.35
CA GLY A 59 11.73 5.51 -17.08
C GLY A 59 12.93 6.27 -16.48
N LYS A 60 12.80 6.84 -15.28
CA LYS A 60 13.87 7.57 -14.58
C LYS A 60 14.26 6.88 -13.28
N ALA A 61 15.55 6.78 -13.02
CA ALA A 61 16.05 6.29 -11.74
C ALA A 61 15.73 7.29 -10.61
N ILE A 62 15.08 6.79 -9.57
CA ILE A 62 14.83 7.55 -8.31
C ILE A 62 15.81 7.16 -7.21
N THR A 63 16.61 6.13 -7.44
CA THR A 63 17.72 5.71 -6.57
C THR A 63 19.03 5.72 -7.34
N GLY A 64 20.15 5.72 -6.64
CA GLY A 64 21.48 5.60 -7.24
C GLY A 64 22.51 5.05 -6.26
N SER A 65 23.79 5.16 -6.62
CA SER A 65 24.90 4.84 -5.71
C SER A 65 25.99 5.89 -5.86
N THR A 66 26.60 6.28 -4.74
CA THR A 66 27.76 7.18 -4.71
C THR A 66 28.90 6.54 -3.93
N VAL A 67 30.12 6.98 -4.20
CA VAL A 67 31.32 6.49 -3.49
C VAL A 67 31.29 6.99 -2.04
N THR A 68 31.73 6.15 -1.11
CA THR A 68 31.97 6.56 0.28
C THR A 68 33.39 7.09 0.44
N ASP A 69 33.55 8.04 1.35
CA ASP A 69 34.86 8.64 1.64
C ASP A 69 35.68 7.83 2.65
N SER A 70 35.09 6.79 3.25
CA SER A 70 35.73 5.97 4.29
C SER A 70 35.13 4.56 4.39
N GLY A 71 35.94 3.64 4.93
CA GLY A 71 35.56 2.26 5.20
C GLY A 71 35.77 1.29 4.03
N ASP A 72 35.48 0.01 4.29
CA ASP A 72 35.69 -1.07 3.31
C ASP A 72 34.56 -1.16 2.26
N PHE A 73 33.46 -0.42 2.45
CA PHE A 73 32.29 -0.47 1.56
C PHE A 73 32.31 0.70 0.60
N LYS A 74 32.71 0.43 -0.64
CA LYS A 74 32.99 1.45 -1.66
C LYS A 74 31.80 2.32 -2.04
N TYR A 75 30.59 1.75 -2.10
CA TYR A 75 29.38 2.47 -2.53
C TYR A 75 28.33 2.53 -1.43
N LYS A 76 27.67 3.67 -1.29
CA LYS A 76 26.43 3.85 -0.50
C LYS A 76 25.27 4.27 -1.40
N ARG A 77 24.05 4.01 -0.94
CA ARG A 77 22.82 4.29 -1.69
C ARG A 77 22.48 5.79 -1.67
N THR A 78 21.90 6.30 -2.75
CA THR A 78 21.35 7.65 -2.85
C THR A 78 19.91 7.62 -3.33
N TYR A 79 19.12 8.62 -2.94
CA TYR A 79 17.69 8.70 -3.27
C TYR A 79 17.35 10.09 -3.75
N LYS A 80 16.82 10.20 -4.96
CA LYS A 80 16.27 11.44 -5.48
C LYS A 80 14.90 11.66 -4.85
N ASP A 81 14.66 12.84 -4.29
CA ASP A 81 13.40 13.16 -3.60
C ASP A 81 13.06 12.11 -2.51
N GLY A 82 14.06 11.68 -1.74
CA GLY A 82 13.99 10.50 -0.87
C GLY A 82 12.79 10.48 0.09
N LYS A 83 12.40 11.63 0.65
CA LYS A 83 11.19 11.74 1.51
C LYS A 83 9.91 11.34 0.78
N MET A 84 9.78 11.69 -0.49
CA MET A 84 8.59 11.39 -1.30
C MET A 84 8.48 9.90 -1.63
N TRP A 85 9.62 9.23 -1.85
CA TRP A 85 9.67 7.84 -2.29
C TRP A 85 9.93 6.81 -1.18
N ALA A 86 10.37 7.22 0.01
CA ALA A 86 10.65 6.30 1.12
C ALA A 86 9.52 5.32 1.50
N PRO A 87 8.21 5.67 1.39
CA PRO A 87 7.13 4.70 1.60
C PRO A 87 7.15 3.54 0.60
N VAL A 88 7.71 3.75 -0.59
CA VAL A 88 7.85 2.76 -1.67
C VAL A 88 9.22 2.08 -1.59
N THR A 89 10.29 2.87 -1.71
CA THR A 89 11.66 2.33 -1.82
C THR A 89 12.08 1.63 -0.54
N GLY A 90 11.64 2.15 0.61
CA GLY A 90 12.29 1.86 1.88
C GLY A 90 13.69 2.46 1.87
N TYR A 91 14.65 1.71 2.39
CA TYR A 91 16.05 2.10 2.42
C TYR A 91 16.96 0.88 2.21
N ALA A 92 18.22 1.17 1.92
CA ALA A 92 19.36 0.27 1.90
C ALA A 92 20.53 1.03 2.54
N SER A 93 20.98 0.53 3.68
CA SER A 93 21.99 1.12 4.54
C SER A 93 23.12 0.13 4.79
N GLN A 94 24.34 0.65 4.77
CA GLN A 94 25.52 -0.11 5.13
C GLN A 94 25.50 -0.59 6.59
N ALA A 95 24.88 0.18 7.49
CA ALA A 95 24.80 -0.15 8.92
C ALA A 95 23.47 -0.81 9.34
N PHE A 96 22.35 -0.50 8.67
CA PHE A 96 21.00 -0.85 9.15
C PHE A 96 20.23 -1.82 8.25
N ASP A 97 20.91 -2.53 7.35
CA ASP A 97 20.31 -3.40 6.34
C ASP A 97 19.34 -2.64 5.40
N SER A 98 18.22 -3.25 4.99
CA SER A 98 17.35 -2.75 3.94
C SER A 98 15.89 -3.09 4.22
N ASP A 99 14.97 -2.32 3.66
CA ASP A 99 13.52 -2.49 3.85
C ASP A 99 12.73 -2.29 2.53
N LYS A 100 11.47 -2.74 2.49
CA LYS A 100 10.53 -2.58 1.36
C LYS A 100 11.11 -3.03 0.02
N LEU A 101 10.92 -2.27 -1.06
CA LEU A 101 11.39 -2.67 -2.40
C LEU A 101 12.91 -2.86 -2.46
N GLU A 102 13.69 -2.09 -1.70
CA GLU A 102 15.13 -2.29 -1.60
C GLU A 102 15.47 -3.68 -1.03
N LYS A 103 14.76 -4.14 0.01
CA LYS A 103 14.99 -5.48 0.59
C LYS A 103 14.43 -6.60 -0.28
N LEU A 104 13.18 -6.46 -0.73
CA LEU A 104 12.45 -7.48 -1.47
C LEU A 104 13.12 -7.82 -2.80
N ASN A 105 13.76 -6.83 -3.42
CA ASN A 105 14.47 -6.99 -4.69
C ASN A 105 16.00 -6.98 -4.50
N ASP A 106 16.49 -7.28 -3.29
CA ASP A 106 17.92 -7.20 -3.00
C ASP A 106 18.77 -8.09 -3.91
N GLY A 107 18.26 -9.28 -4.25
CA GLY A 107 18.90 -10.18 -5.20
C GLY A 107 19.15 -9.51 -6.56
N ILE A 108 18.11 -8.91 -7.14
CA ILE A 108 18.19 -8.25 -8.44
C ILE A 108 19.08 -7.01 -8.37
N LEU A 109 18.81 -6.13 -7.40
CA LEU A 109 19.50 -4.86 -7.23
C LEU A 109 20.99 -5.02 -6.88
N SER A 110 21.37 -6.09 -6.17
CA SER A 110 22.79 -6.41 -5.87
C SER A 110 23.46 -7.33 -6.90
N GLY A 111 22.71 -7.80 -7.90
CA GLY A 111 23.21 -8.75 -8.89
C GLY A 111 23.44 -10.17 -8.35
N THR A 112 22.89 -10.52 -7.18
CA THR A 112 23.04 -11.85 -6.57
C THR A 112 21.92 -12.83 -6.93
N ASP A 113 20.85 -12.38 -7.59
CA ASP A 113 19.73 -13.23 -8.01
C ASP A 113 20.15 -14.30 -9.04
N ASP A 114 19.57 -15.49 -8.95
CA ASP A 114 19.83 -16.59 -9.89
C ASP A 114 19.30 -16.31 -11.29
N LYS A 115 18.26 -15.46 -11.41
CA LYS A 115 17.78 -14.98 -12.71
C LYS A 115 18.83 -14.16 -13.47
N LEU A 116 19.87 -13.69 -12.78
CA LEU A 116 21.01 -12.96 -13.37
C LEU A 116 22.21 -13.89 -13.65
N PHE A 117 22.07 -15.21 -13.54
CA PHE A 117 23.16 -16.16 -13.75
C PHE A 117 23.86 -15.96 -15.10
N PHE A 118 23.11 -15.88 -16.20
CA PHE A 118 23.69 -15.75 -17.53
C PHE A 118 24.52 -14.46 -17.69
N SER A 119 24.01 -13.31 -17.22
CA SER A 119 24.76 -12.05 -17.27
C SER A 119 26.02 -12.12 -16.39
N ARG A 120 25.92 -12.72 -15.19
CA ARG A 120 27.09 -12.92 -14.30
C ARG A 120 28.15 -13.80 -14.93
N THR A 121 27.75 -14.88 -15.62
CA THR A 121 28.67 -15.80 -16.27
C THR A 121 29.42 -15.10 -17.41
N VAL A 122 28.72 -14.33 -18.24
CA VAL A 122 29.35 -13.53 -19.31
C VAL A 122 30.32 -12.50 -18.71
N ASP A 123 29.92 -11.77 -17.67
CA ASP A 123 30.80 -10.81 -16.99
C ASP A 123 32.06 -11.50 -16.43
N MET A 124 31.92 -12.66 -15.79
CA MET A 124 33.05 -13.45 -15.28
C MET A 124 34.03 -13.88 -16.38
N PHE A 125 33.54 -14.31 -17.55
CA PHE A 125 34.39 -14.73 -18.66
C PHE A 125 35.02 -13.55 -19.42
N THR A 126 34.36 -12.39 -19.44
CA THR A 126 34.84 -11.19 -20.14
C THR A 126 35.66 -10.25 -19.24
N GLY A 127 35.80 -10.57 -17.95
CA GLY A 127 36.42 -9.69 -16.95
C GLY A 127 35.55 -8.48 -16.58
N GLY A 128 34.26 -8.51 -16.94
CA GLY A 128 33.26 -7.52 -16.54
C GLY A 128 33.05 -7.54 -15.02
N LYS A 129 32.75 -6.37 -14.45
CA LYS A 129 32.32 -6.27 -13.04
C LYS A 129 30.86 -6.64 -12.95
N LYS A 130 30.51 -7.46 -11.95
CA LYS A 130 29.13 -7.77 -11.58
C LYS A 130 28.33 -6.46 -11.40
N LYS A 131 27.13 -6.40 -12.00
CA LYS A 131 26.21 -5.26 -11.88
C LYS A 131 24.84 -5.71 -11.38
N GLY A 132 24.19 -4.85 -10.62
CA GLY A 132 22.79 -5.01 -10.26
C GLY A 132 21.85 -4.74 -11.43
N GLY A 133 20.73 -5.46 -11.47
CA GLY A 133 19.60 -5.15 -12.33
C GLY A 133 18.69 -4.07 -11.74
N ASP A 134 17.78 -3.57 -12.54
CA ASP A 134 16.85 -2.50 -12.17
C ASP A 134 15.45 -3.07 -11.84
N VAL A 135 14.74 -2.35 -10.97
CA VAL A 135 13.35 -2.62 -10.60
C VAL A 135 12.50 -1.48 -11.15
N VAL A 136 11.68 -1.76 -12.15
CA VAL A 136 10.78 -0.74 -12.71
C VAL A 136 9.42 -0.87 -12.05
N THR A 137 8.94 0.26 -11.55
CA THR A 137 7.69 0.34 -10.79
C THR A 137 6.53 0.81 -11.65
N THR A 138 5.31 0.61 -11.17
CA THR A 138 4.09 1.14 -11.79
C THR A 138 3.78 2.60 -11.45
N LEU A 139 4.61 3.23 -10.61
CA LEU A 139 4.33 4.52 -10.01
C LEU A 139 4.42 5.64 -11.05
N ASP A 140 3.61 6.67 -10.86
CA ASP A 140 3.60 7.88 -11.66
C ASP A 140 4.17 9.03 -10.82
N THR A 141 5.20 9.70 -11.34
CA THR A 141 5.93 10.77 -10.64
C THR A 141 5.01 11.95 -10.32
N LYS A 142 4.10 12.31 -11.23
CA LYS A 142 3.19 13.45 -11.04
C LYS A 142 2.13 13.10 -10.00
N ALA A 143 1.58 11.89 -10.04
CA ALA A 143 0.62 11.41 -9.07
C ALA A 143 1.23 11.31 -7.67
N GLN A 144 2.44 10.73 -7.54
CA GLN A 144 3.15 10.66 -6.26
C GLN A 144 3.44 12.06 -5.72
N LYS A 145 3.88 12.99 -6.57
CA LYS A 145 4.16 14.37 -6.16
C LYS A 145 2.89 15.09 -5.69
N ALA A 146 1.80 15.00 -6.45
CA ALA A 146 0.52 15.58 -6.06
C ALA A 146 0.02 15.02 -4.71
N ALA A 147 0.20 13.71 -4.49
CA ALA A 147 -0.15 13.06 -3.24
C ALA A 147 0.71 13.55 -2.06
N PHE A 148 2.03 13.62 -2.24
CA PHE A 148 2.97 14.01 -1.20
C PHE A 148 2.87 15.50 -0.84
N ASP A 149 2.82 16.38 -1.84
CA ASP A 149 2.64 17.82 -1.65
C ASP A 149 1.27 18.14 -1.01
N GLY A 150 0.21 17.43 -1.44
CA GLY A 150 -1.13 17.62 -0.91
C GLY A 150 -1.24 17.27 0.58
N LEU A 151 -0.53 16.21 1.01
CA LEU A 151 -0.39 15.90 2.43
C LEU A 151 0.40 17.01 3.16
N GLY A 152 1.55 17.42 2.61
CA GLY A 152 2.43 18.42 3.22
C GLY A 152 2.83 18.00 4.64
N ASP A 153 2.61 18.87 5.61
CA ASP A 153 2.93 18.61 7.03
C ASP A 153 1.86 17.79 7.76
N LYS A 154 0.75 17.44 7.11
CA LYS A 154 -0.33 16.66 7.74
C LYS A 154 0.13 15.22 7.93
N LYS A 155 -0.24 14.59 9.03
CA LYS A 155 -0.01 13.15 9.24
C LYS A 155 -1.09 12.39 8.47
N GLY A 156 -0.70 11.52 7.54
CA GLY A 156 -1.68 10.85 6.69
C GLY A 156 -1.08 9.99 5.60
N ALA A 157 -1.93 9.55 4.68
CA ALA A 157 -1.54 8.72 3.55
C ALA A 157 -2.47 8.90 2.36
N VAL A 158 -1.93 8.63 1.18
CA VAL A 158 -2.65 8.62 -0.10
C VAL A 158 -2.26 7.37 -0.87
N VAL A 159 -3.25 6.69 -1.44
CA VAL A 159 -3.05 5.59 -2.39
C VAL A 159 -3.82 5.89 -3.67
N ALA A 160 -3.16 5.73 -4.81
CA ALA A 160 -3.81 5.77 -6.12
C ALA A 160 -3.55 4.45 -6.86
N LEU A 161 -4.61 3.87 -7.42
CA LEU A 161 -4.60 2.63 -8.18
C LEU A 161 -5.14 2.88 -9.58
N ASN A 162 -4.61 2.16 -10.57
CA ASN A 162 -5.32 1.93 -11.82
C ASN A 162 -6.38 0.83 -11.60
N PRO A 163 -7.70 1.13 -11.70
CA PRO A 163 -8.76 0.17 -11.47
C PRO A 163 -8.71 -1.07 -12.37
N GLU A 164 -8.27 -0.91 -13.61
CA GLU A 164 -8.33 -1.94 -14.65
C GLU A 164 -7.23 -3.00 -14.48
N THR A 165 -6.13 -2.65 -13.82
CA THR A 165 -4.94 -3.51 -13.71
C THR A 165 -4.54 -3.83 -12.28
N GLY A 166 -4.87 -2.96 -11.31
CA GLY A 166 -4.34 -3.03 -9.95
C GLY A 166 -2.98 -2.34 -9.77
N ALA A 167 -2.44 -1.72 -10.82
CA ALA A 167 -1.17 -0.98 -10.72
C ALA A 167 -1.26 0.15 -9.67
N ILE A 168 -0.33 0.20 -8.73
CA ILE A 168 -0.20 1.29 -7.77
C ILE A 168 0.48 2.47 -8.47
N LEU A 169 -0.23 3.57 -8.64
CA LEU A 169 0.24 4.78 -9.30
C LEU A 169 0.84 5.78 -8.32
N ALA A 170 0.34 5.81 -7.08
CA ALA A 170 0.91 6.60 -5.99
C ALA A 170 0.71 5.89 -4.64
N LEU A 171 1.71 6.01 -3.77
CA LEU A 171 1.73 5.47 -2.42
C LEU A 171 2.48 6.46 -1.50
N ALA A 172 1.78 7.48 -1.03
CA ALA A 172 2.35 8.53 -0.19
C ALA A 172 2.00 8.33 1.29
N SER A 173 2.93 8.69 2.18
CA SER A 173 2.76 8.65 3.63
C SER A 173 3.53 9.80 4.24
N THR A 174 2.92 10.52 5.17
CA THR A 174 3.51 11.65 5.89
C THR A 174 3.26 11.54 7.40
N PRO A 175 4.19 12.02 8.25
CA PRO A 175 5.55 12.44 7.90
C PRO A 175 6.37 11.29 7.32
N SER A 176 7.45 11.64 6.61
CA SER A 176 8.37 10.72 5.93
C SER A 176 9.82 11.10 6.22
N TYR A 177 10.78 10.35 5.70
CA TYR A 177 12.22 10.51 5.95
C TYR A 177 13.03 10.40 4.66
N ASP A 178 14.21 11.00 4.62
CA ASP A 178 15.15 10.82 3.51
C ASP A 178 16.12 9.68 3.82
N PRO A 179 16.03 8.54 3.10
CA PRO A 179 16.91 7.39 3.33
C PRO A 179 18.39 7.70 3.08
N SER A 180 18.71 8.75 2.29
CA SER A 180 20.08 9.16 2.01
C SER A 180 20.85 9.61 3.26
N THR A 181 20.13 10.02 4.30
CA THR A 181 20.71 10.56 5.55
C THR A 181 21.36 9.50 6.44
N PHE A 182 21.07 8.21 6.21
CA PHE A 182 21.63 7.09 6.97
C PHE A 182 22.01 5.89 6.08
N ALA A 183 22.27 6.12 4.79
CA ALA A 183 22.64 5.06 3.85
C ALA A 183 24.06 4.51 4.08
N GLY A 184 24.92 5.24 4.78
CA GLY A 184 26.29 4.85 5.14
C GLY A 184 26.40 4.12 6.47
N MET A 185 27.60 4.15 7.06
CA MET A 185 27.92 3.50 8.33
C MET A 185 28.59 4.43 9.36
N THR A 186 28.51 5.75 9.16
CA THR A 186 29.16 6.72 10.06
C THR A 186 28.35 6.95 11.34
N ASP A 187 28.95 7.62 12.32
CA ASP A 187 28.22 8.09 13.50
C ASP A 187 27.06 9.04 13.14
N ALA A 188 27.20 9.82 12.06
CA ALA A 188 26.14 10.69 11.57
C ALA A 188 24.96 9.88 11.02
N ASP A 189 25.23 8.82 10.26
CA ASP A 189 24.21 7.88 9.79
C ASP A 189 23.48 7.24 10.99
N SER A 190 24.22 6.84 12.01
CA SER A 190 23.67 6.24 13.23
C SER A 190 22.79 7.21 14.02
N LYS A 191 23.19 8.47 14.14
CA LYS A 191 22.36 9.52 14.76
C LYS A 191 21.09 9.78 13.95
N ALA A 192 21.18 9.87 12.62
CA ALA A 192 20.04 10.08 11.74
C ALA A 192 19.03 8.93 11.83
N TYR A 193 19.48 7.67 11.75
CA TYR A 193 18.60 6.51 11.89
C TYR A 193 17.94 6.44 13.27
N ASN A 194 18.70 6.69 14.34
CA ASN A 194 18.17 6.69 15.70
C ASN A 194 17.11 7.78 15.92
N ALA A 195 17.27 8.96 15.31
CA ALA A 195 16.29 10.04 15.41
C ALA A 195 14.91 9.64 14.85
N LEU A 196 14.86 8.75 13.86
CA LEU A 196 13.61 8.29 13.22
C LEU A 196 12.87 7.19 14.01
N GLN A 197 13.50 6.63 15.03
CA GLN A 197 12.90 5.56 15.83
C GLN A 197 11.74 6.13 16.65
N LYS A 198 10.65 5.36 16.80
CA LYS A 198 9.45 5.75 17.54
C LYS A 198 9.71 6.34 18.94
N LYS A 199 10.76 5.85 19.61
CA LYS A 199 11.21 6.35 20.92
C LYS A 199 11.64 7.83 20.87
N ASN A 200 12.24 8.26 19.78
CA ASN A 200 12.80 9.60 19.58
C ASN A 200 11.92 10.49 18.71
N ASP A 201 11.12 9.91 17.82
CA ASP A 201 10.13 10.61 17.01
C ASP A 201 8.74 9.91 17.11
N PRO A 202 7.85 10.41 17.98
CA PRO A 202 6.49 9.90 18.14
C PRO A 202 5.59 10.07 16.91
N SER A 203 6.01 10.89 15.92
CA SER A 203 5.29 11.04 14.66
C SER A 203 5.48 9.85 13.72
N GLU A 204 6.40 8.93 14.03
CA GLU A 204 6.66 7.68 13.30
C GLU A 204 6.85 7.90 11.79
N PRO A 205 7.88 8.64 11.35
CA PRO A 205 8.11 8.94 9.94
C PRO A 205 8.43 7.70 9.10
N MET A 206 8.93 6.63 9.72
CA MET A 206 9.23 5.36 9.04
C MET A 206 8.00 4.47 8.81
N LEU A 207 6.87 4.77 9.46
CA LEU A 207 5.62 4.02 9.30
C LEU A 207 5.02 4.32 7.93
N ASN A 208 4.90 3.31 7.08
CA ASN A 208 4.12 3.41 5.86
C ASN A 208 2.62 3.34 6.21
N ARG A 209 1.99 4.50 6.41
CA ARG A 209 0.57 4.60 6.78
C ARG A 209 -0.38 4.09 5.70
N ALA A 210 0.03 4.16 4.44
CA ALA A 210 -0.76 3.69 3.31
C ALA A 210 -0.98 2.17 3.34
N LEU A 211 0.00 1.41 3.84
CA LEU A 211 -0.01 -0.06 3.86
C LEU A 211 -0.15 -0.65 5.27
N ARG A 212 0.44 -0.03 6.29
CA ARG A 212 0.65 -0.65 7.61
C ARG A 212 -0.26 -0.13 8.70
N GLN A 213 -0.83 1.07 8.53
CA GLN A 213 -1.74 1.66 9.51
C GLN A 213 -3.19 1.43 9.11
N THR A 214 -3.99 0.98 10.07
CA THR A 214 -5.42 0.78 9.90
C THR A 214 -6.19 1.84 10.67
N TYR A 215 -7.23 2.40 10.06
CA TYR A 215 -8.10 3.40 10.68
C TYR A 215 -9.56 2.95 10.56
N PRO A 216 -10.47 3.40 11.43
CA PRO A 216 -11.90 3.28 11.13
C PRO A 216 -12.20 4.01 9.80
N PRO A 217 -12.79 3.34 8.80
CA PRO A 217 -13.07 3.95 7.49
C PRO A 217 -14.22 4.97 7.55
N GLY A 218 -15.03 4.94 8.60
CA GLY A 218 -16.19 5.81 8.76
C GLY A 218 -17.12 5.76 7.54
N SER A 219 -17.70 6.90 7.17
CA SER A 219 -18.71 6.96 6.10
C SER A 219 -18.23 6.52 4.71
N THR A 220 -16.92 6.32 4.48
CA THR A 220 -16.45 5.71 3.23
C THR A 220 -16.88 4.25 3.12
N PHE A 221 -17.03 3.54 4.24
CA PHE A 221 -17.48 2.13 4.26
C PHE A 221 -18.96 1.97 3.86
N LYS A 222 -19.76 3.03 3.92
CA LYS A 222 -21.16 3.00 3.45
C LYS A 222 -21.28 2.58 1.98
N VAL A 223 -20.20 2.77 1.20
CA VAL A 223 -20.11 2.28 -0.17
C VAL A 223 -20.11 0.75 -0.23
N VAL A 224 -19.40 0.07 0.68
CA VAL A 224 -19.43 -1.40 0.83
C VAL A 224 -20.79 -1.86 1.35
N THR A 225 -21.39 -1.12 2.27
CA THR A 225 -22.76 -1.40 2.75
C THR A 225 -23.81 -1.25 1.66
N ALA A 226 -23.66 -0.26 0.77
CA ALA A 226 -24.50 -0.11 -0.42
C ALA A 226 -24.32 -1.29 -1.38
N ALA A 227 -23.06 -1.73 -1.60
CA ALA A 227 -22.74 -2.91 -2.38
C ALA A 227 -23.46 -4.16 -1.86
N ALA A 228 -23.33 -4.44 -0.56
CA ALA A 228 -23.99 -5.56 0.09
C ALA A 228 -25.50 -5.53 -0.10
N ALA A 229 -26.13 -4.35 0.04
CA ALA A 229 -27.57 -4.20 -0.10
C ALA A 229 -28.07 -4.48 -1.52
N LEU A 230 -27.30 -4.08 -2.54
CA LEU A 230 -27.62 -4.33 -3.95
C LEU A 230 -27.35 -5.79 -4.35
N GLU A 231 -26.22 -6.36 -3.96
CA GLU A 231 -25.83 -7.73 -4.32
C GLU A 231 -26.73 -8.79 -3.68
N HIS A 232 -27.22 -8.52 -2.48
CA HIS A 232 -28.13 -9.41 -1.76
C HIS A 232 -29.61 -9.08 -2.01
N GLY A 233 -29.91 -8.17 -2.94
CA GLY A 233 -31.28 -7.88 -3.37
C GLY A 233 -32.17 -7.20 -2.32
N LEU A 234 -31.58 -6.64 -1.25
CA LEU A 234 -32.33 -5.86 -0.25
C LEU A 234 -32.94 -4.62 -0.90
N TYR A 235 -32.21 -4.00 -1.84
CA TYR A 235 -32.75 -2.99 -2.75
C TYR A 235 -32.28 -3.27 -4.17
N THR A 236 -33.17 -3.04 -5.14
CA THR A 236 -32.85 -3.16 -6.57
C THR A 236 -32.86 -1.82 -7.30
N ASN A 237 -33.59 -0.83 -6.76
CA ASN A 237 -33.70 0.53 -7.26
C ASN A 237 -33.07 1.51 -6.26
N ILE A 238 -32.02 2.24 -6.68
CA ILE A 238 -31.28 3.19 -5.83
C ILE A 238 -32.04 4.49 -5.54
N ASP A 239 -33.14 4.73 -6.25
CA ASP A 239 -34.00 5.92 -6.11
C ASP A 239 -35.31 5.61 -5.36
N ALA A 240 -35.57 4.35 -5.03
CA ALA A 240 -36.70 3.96 -4.20
C ALA A 240 -36.43 4.28 -2.71
N LYS A 241 -37.51 4.56 -1.96
CA LYS A 241 -37.44 4.80 -0.51
C LYS A 241 -36.93 3.56 0.22
N THR A 242 -36.06 3.75 1.23
CA THR A 242 -35.46 2.65 2.00
C THR A 242 -36.28 2.20 3.22
N ASN A 243 -37.44 2.81 3.47
CA ASN A 243 -38.25 2.58 4.67
C ASN A 243 -37.43 2.73 5.97
N SER A 244 -36.50 3.68 5.99
CA SER A 244 -35.60 3.96 7.12
C SER A 244 -36.20 5.04 8.02
N PRO A 245 -36.48 4.75 9.30
CA PRO A 245 -37.04 5.75 10.21
C PRO A 245 -35.99 6.79 10.62
N LEU A 246 -36.47 7.96 11.04
CA LEU A 246 -35.66 8.99 11.68
C LEU A 246 -36.43 9.49 12.92
N PRO A 247 -35.98 9.19 14.15
CA PRO A 247 -34.72 8.54 14.50
C PRO A 247 -34.70 7.03 14.18
N TYR A 248 -33.50 6.49 13.94
CA TYR A 248 -33.25 5.05 13.95
C TYR A 248 -32.56 4.66 15.25
N THR A 249 -33.11 3.67 15.94
CA THR A 249 -32.57 3.13 17.19
C THR A 249 -31.76 1.87 16.89
N LEU A 250 -30.58 1.76 17.51
CA LEU A 250 -29.74 0.58 17.37
C LEU A 250 -30.48 -0.67 17.90
N PRO A 251 -30.45 -1.78 17.14
CA PRO A 251 -31.16 -2.99 17.52
C PRO A 251 -30.57 -3.58 18.81
N ASP A 252 -31.41 -4.27 19.58
CA ASP A 252 -31.01 -4.95 20.83
C ASP A 252 -30.36 -4.00 21.86
N THR A 253 -30.74 -2.72 21.83
CA THR A 253 -30.38 -1.71 22.83
C THR A 253 -31.62 -1.17 23.54
N ALA A 254 -31.44 -0.58 24.72
CA ALA A 254 -32.50 0.10 25.46
C ALA A 254 -32.85 1.48 24.87
N GLY A 255 -33.09 1.56 23.55
CA GLY A 255 -33.49 2.80 22.90
C GLY A 255 -32.35 3.69 22.40
N LEU A 256 -31.10 3.18 22.30
CA LEU A 256 -29.94 4.00 21.95
C LEU A 256 -30.04 4.49 20.48
N PRO A 257 -30.16 5.82 20.23
CA PRO A 257 -30.28 6.33 18.87
C PRO A 257 -28.94 6.28 18.12
N LEU A 258 -29.00 5.94 16.83
CA LEU A 258 -27.92 6.20 15.89
C LEU A 258 -28.10 7.60 15.30
N THR A 259 -27.16 8.50 15.54
CA THR A 259 -27.26 9.89 15.11
C THR A 259 -26.67 10.12 13.72
N ASN A 260 -27.32 11.00 12.96
CA ASN A 260 -26.75 11.55 11.73
C ASN A 260 -25.85 12.76 12.07
N GLU A 261 -24.95 13.10 11.16
CA GLU A 261 -24.14 14.32 11.27
C GLU A 261 -24.98 15.52 10.79
N GLY A 262 -25.48 16.31 11.74
CA GLY A 262 -26.37 17.44 11.46
C GLY A 262 -27.84 17.05 11.24
N ASN A 263 -28.67 18.06 10.98
CA ASN A 263 -30.09 17.89 10.68
C ASN A 263 -30.29 17.71 9.16
N ILE A 264 -30.30 16.45 8.71
CA ILE A 264 -30.34 16.08 7.29
C ILE A 264 -31.55 15.18 6.98
N PRO A 265 -32.13 15.26 5.77
CA PRO A 265 -33.39 14.58 5.42
C PRO A 265 -33.19 13.08 5.15
N CYS A 266 -32.91 12.31 6.20
CA CYS A 266 -32.62 10.88 6.10
C CYS A 266 -33.82 9.95 6.28
N GLU A 267 -34.98 10.49 6.68
CA GLU A 267 -36.20 9.70 6.80
C GLU A 267 -36.61 9.17 5.41
N ASN A 268 -36.68 7.85 5.28
CA ASN A 268 -37.04 7.14 4.05
C ASN A 268 -36.22 7.55 2.81
N ALA A 269 -35.04 8.15 3.00
CA ALA A 269 -34.17 8.55 1.90
C ALA A 269 -33.85 7.35 1.01
N SER A 270 -33.75 7.59 -0.30
CA SER A 270 -33.28 6.58 -1.25
C SER A 270 -31.81 6.23 -0.99
N LEU A 271 -31.29 5.15 -1.57
CA LEU A 271 -29.85 4.84 -1.43
C LEU A 271 -28.98 5.97 -1.99
N ARG A 272 -29.41 6.59 -3.09
CA ARG A 272 -28.72 7.73 -3.70
C ARG A 272 -28.67 8.93 -2.75
N GLU A 273 -29.82 9.37 -2.23
CA GLU A 273 -29.88 10.51 -1.32
C GLU A 273 -29.21 10.21 0.02
N ALA A 274 -29.36 8.99 0.53
CA ALA A 274 -28.70 8.56 1.74
C ALA A 274 -27.17 8.59 1.60
N LEU A 275 -26.63 8.19 0.44
CA LEU A 275 -25.18 8.25 0.20
C LEU A 275 -24.71 9.70 0.02
N ARG A 276 -25.48 10.52 -0.73
CA ARG A 276 -25.26 11.95 -0.94
C ARG A 276 -25.14 12.73 0.38
N TRP A 277 -26.11 12.57 1.26
CA TRP A 277 -26.16 13.22 2.57
C TRP A 277 -25.43 12.43 3.66
N SER A 278 -24.88 11.25 3.34
CA SER A 278 -24.16 10.40 4.28
C SER A 278 -24.99 9.99 5.50
N CYS A 279 -26.25 9.59 5.30
CA CYS A 279 -27.18 9.20 6.37
C CYS A 279 -26.73 7.97 7.17
N ASN A 280 -26.26 8.16 8.41
CA ASN A 280 -25.88 7.07 9.32
C ASN A 280 -27.07 6.15 9.61
N THR A 281 -28.22 6.73 9.91
CA THR A 281 -29.48 6.03 10.21
C THR A 281 -29.86 5.00 9.13
N VAL A 282 -29.81 5.40 7.85
CA VAL A 282 -30.10 4.52 6.71
C VAL A 282 -29.08 3.39 6.63
N PHE A 283 -27.78 3.68 6.55
CA PHE A 283 -26.76 2.65 6.36
C PHE A 283 -26.57 1.74 7.57
N GLY A 284 -26.78 2.26 8.79
CA GLY A 284 -26.79 1.45 10.01
C GLY A 284 -27.95 0.46 10.01
N LYS A 285 -29.15 0.89 9.60
CA LYS A 285 -30.30 0.00 9.40
C LYS A 285 -30.01 -1.07 8.35
N ILE A 286 -29.47 -0.68 7.19
CA ILE A 286 -29.12 -1.62 6.11
C ILE A 286 -28.19 -2.72 6.63
N SER A 287 -27.13 -2.35 7.34
CA SER A 287 -26.21 -3.32 7.94
C SER A 287 -26.91 -4.22 8.95
N ALA A 288 -27.79 -3.67 9.79
CA ALA A 288 -28.57 -4.43 10.77
C ALA A 288 -29.56 -5.42 10.11
N ASP A 289 -30.15 -5.06 8.98
CA ASP A 289 -31.10 -5.87 8.22
C ASP A 289 -30.40 -7.01 7.48
N LEU A 290 -29.23 -6.75 6.86
CA LEU A 290 -28.42 -7.76 6.18
C LEU A 290 -27.77 -8.74 7.17
N GLY A 291 -27.44 -8.26 8.37
CA GLY A 291 -26.75 -9.02 9.41
C GLY A 291 -25.25 -9.17 9.19
N ASN A 292 -24.52 -9.49 10.27
CA ASN A 292 -23.06 -9.51 10.27
C ASN A 292 -22.46 -10.52 9.29
N LYS A 293 -23.06 -11.72 9.16
CA LYS A 293 -22.58 -12.75 8.24
C LYS A 293 -22.54 -12.27 6.80
N THR A 294 -23.61 -11.63 6.34
CA THR A 294 -23.75 -11.10 4.99
C THR A 294 -22.78 -9.95 4.75
N MET A 295 -22.75 -8.98 5.68
CA MET A 295 -21.84 -7.83 5.60
C MET A 295 -20.37 -8.25 5.59
N LYS A 296 -20.01 -9.23 6.42
CA LYS A 296 -18.66 -9.78 6.46
C LYS A 296 -18.30 -10.47 5.14
N ALA A 297 -19.16 -11.34 4.62
CA ALA A 297 -18.92 -12.04 3.36
C ALA A 297 -18.76 -11.06 2.19
N GLU A 298 -19.54 -9.98 2.16
CA GLU A 298 -19.40 -8.94 1.15
C GLU A 298 -18.08 -8.17 1.30
N ALA A 299 -17.72 -7.75 2.52
CA ALA A 299 -16.45 -7.07 2.78
C ALA A 299 -15.24 -7.93 2.40
N GLU A 300 -15.30 -9.25 2.63
CA GLU A 300 -14.27 -10.22 2.23
C GLU A 300 -14.07 -10.26 0.72
N LYS A 301 -15.13 -10.12 -0.09
CA LYS A 301 -14.97 -10.03 -1.55
C LYS A 301 -14.14 -8.81 -1.94
N PHE A 302 -14.23 -7.70 -1.20
CA PHE A 302 -13.40 -6.52 -1.44
C PHE A 302 -11.95 -6.65 -0.92
N GLY A 303 -11.60 -7.73 -0.20
CA GLY A 303 -10.26 -7.96 0.36
C GLY A 303 -10.14 -7.71 1.87
N PHE A 304 -11.24 -7.39 2.57
CA PHE A 304 -11.20 -7.36 4.05
C PHE A 304 -11.03 -8.78 4.61
N ASN A 305 -10.48 -8.86 5.82
CA ASN A 305 -10.15 -10.09 6.54
C ASN A 305 -9.17 -11.03 5.79
N ASP A 306 -8.35 -10.47 4.90
CA ASP A 306 -7.28 -11.17 4.18
C ASP A 306 -5.92 -10.61 4.62
N ASP A 307 -5.16 -11.40 5.36
CA ASP A 307 -3.81 -11.06 5.84
C ASP A 307 -2.72 -11.25 4.76
N LYS A 308 -3.12 -11.64 3.54
CA LYS A 308 -2.23 -11.97 2.42
C LYS A 308 -2.26 -10.93 1.30
N VAL A 309 -3.00 -9.83 1.45
CA VAL A 309 -2.97 -8.72 0.49
C VAL A 309 -1.55 -8.19 0.37
N ASP A 310 -0.93 -8.48 -0.77
CA ASP A 310 0.46 -8.20 -1.05
C ASP A 310 0.58 -7.21 -2.21
N THR A 311 1.42 -6.20 -2.03
CA THR A 311 1.65 -5.13 -3.00
C THR A 311 3.08 -5.12 -3.53
N PRO A 312 3.75 -6.28 -3.57
CA PRO A 312 5.07 -6.63 -2.98
C PRO A 312 5.41 -6.30 -1.52
N VAL A 313 4.93 -5.19 -0.96
CA VAL A 313 5.05 -4.95 0.48
C VAL A 313 3.74 -5.36 1.13
N ARG A 314 3.79 -6.34 2.04
CA ARG A 314 2.57 -6.87 2.68
C ARG A 314 1.82 -5.78 3.44
N ALA A 315 0.56 -5.57 3.07
CA ALA A 315 -0.34 -4.66 3.78
C ALA A 315 -0.77 -5.28 5.13
N SER A 316 -1.11 -4.43 6.09
CA SER A 316 -1.83 -4.88 7.28
C SER A 316 -3.25 -5.30 6.89
N GLU A 317 -3.74 -6.34 7.53
CA GLU A 317 -5.11 -6.82 7.36
C GLU A 317 -6.10 -5.69 7.69
N SER A 318 -7.03 -5.44 6.78
CA SER A 318 -8.20 -4.61 7.05
C SER A 318 -9.33 -5.50 7.53
N VAL A 319 -10.00 -5.15 8.62
CA VAL A 319 -10.90 -6.04 9.34
C VAL A 319 -12.34 -5.53 9.27
N TYR A 320 -13.25 -6.39 8.79
CA TYR A 320 -14.66 -6.27 9.09
C TYR A 320 -15.02 -7.21 10.26
N PRO A 321 -15.44 -6.67 11.40
CA PRO A 321 -15.47 -7.40 12.66
C PRO A 321 -16.60 -8.44 12.71
N LYS A 322 -16.41 -9.46 13.55
CA LYS A 322 -17.46 -10.39 13.96
C LYS A 322 -18.24 -9.77 15.12
N ASP A 323 -19.23 -8.95 14.78
CA ASP A 323 -19.98 -8.15 15.75
C ASP A 323 -21.39 -8.70 15.97
N ASN A 324 -21.92 -8.51 17.18
CA ASN A 324 -23.34 -8.64 17.48
C ASN A 324 -24.13 -7.53 16.77
N ARG A 325 -25.46 -7.65 16.75
CA ARG A 325 -26.33 -6.82 15.90
C ARG A 325 -26.17 -5.29 16.07
N PRO A 326 -26.13 -4.70 17.29
CA PRO A 326 -25.92 -3.26 17.44
C PRO A 326 -24.55 -2.79 16.93
N GLN A 327 -23.49 -3.53 17.26
CA GLN A 327 -22.14 -3.23 16.79
C GLN A 327 -22.02 -3.42 15.27
N ASN A 328 -22.72 -4.38 14.69
CA ASN A 328 -22.75 -4.56 13.23
C ASN A 328 -23.41 -3.37 12.51
N ALA A 329 -24.46 -2.78 13.09
CA ALA A 329 -25.05 -1.55 12.56
C ALA A 329 -24.01 -0.41 12.52
N MET A 330 -23.18 -0.29 13.57
CA MET A 330 -22.08 0.68 13.64
C MET A 330 -20.94 0.32 12.68
N ALA A 331 -20.56 -0.95 12.57
CA ALA A 331 -19.54 -1.43 11.65
C ALA A 331 -19.91 -1.16 10.18
N GLY A 332 -21.20 -1.25 9.84
CA GLY A 332 -21.74 -0.91 8.52
C GLY A 332 -21.69 0.58 8.15
N ILE A 333 -21.41 1.47 9.11
CA ILE A 333 -21.07 2.87 8.84
C ILE A 333 -19.58 3.16 9.03
N GLY A 334 -18.75 2.11 9.12
CA GLY A 334 -17.30 2.20 9.27
C GLY A 334 -16.81 2.55 10.68
N GLN A 335 -17.62 2.31 11.70
CA GLN A 335 -17.32 2.57 13.11
C GLN A 335 -17.12 1.25 13.90
N ALA A 336 -17.19 1.31 15.24
CA ALA A 336 -16.94 0.19 16.14
C ALA A 336 -15.54 -0.43 15.90
N SER A 337 -15.48 -1.71 15.57
CA SER A 337 -14.23 -2.45 15.34
C SER A 337 -13.84 -2.55 13.86
N ASN A 338 -14.56 -1.91 12.94
CA ASN A 338 -14.22 -1.87 11.52
C ASN A 338 -12.93 -1.06 11.31
N ARG A 339 -11.91 -1.65 10.68
CA ARG A 339 -10.59 -1.04 10.47
C ARG A 339 -10.13 -1.30 9.05
N ALA A 340 -9.64 -0.28 8.36
CA ALA A 340 -9.16 -0.37 6.99
C ALA A 340 -7.84 0.38 6.80
N THR A 341 -6.96 -0.18 5.97
CA THR A 341 -5.81 0.56 5.44
C THR A 341 -6.27 1.51 4.31
N PRO A 342 -5.51 2.58 4.02
CA PRO A 342 -5.75 3.40 2.83
C PRO A 342 -5.72 2.60 1.53
N LEU A 343 -4.83 1.62 1.41
CA LEU A 343 -4.81 0.68 0.29
C LEU A 343 -6.15 -0.04 0.14
N GLN A 344 -6.68 -0.62 1.22
CA GLN A 344 -7.94 -1.36 1.17
C GLN A 344 -9.10 -0.49 0.70
N MET A 345 -9.16 0.76 1.16
CA MET A 345 -10.22 1.69 0.74
C MET A 345 -10.03 2.18 -0.72
N ALA A 346 -8.80 2.24 -1.21
CA ALA A 346 -8.54 2.46 -2.64
C ALA A 346 -8.97 1.24 -3.47
N MET A 347 -8.74 0.01 -2.98
CA MET A 347 -9.20 -1.24 -3.61
C MET A 347 -10.73 -1.31 -3.73
N VAL A 348 -11.47 -0.92 -2.69
CA VAL A 348 -12.94 -0.81 -2.75
C VAL A 348 -13.38 0.06 -3.92
N THR A 349 -12.73 1.22 -4.06
CA THR A 349 -13.08 2.20 -5.09
C THR A 349 -12.63 1.76 -6.48
N ALA A 350 -11.48 1.08 -6.57
CA ALA A 350 -10.98 0.46 -7.79
C ALA A 350 -11.96 -0.60 -8.31
N ALA A 351 -12.48 -1.48 -7.44
CA ALA A 351 -13.46 -2.48 -7.85
C ALA A 351 -14.73 -1.85 -8.42
N ILE A 352 -15.23 -0.77 -7.79
CA ILE A 352 -16.41 -0.05 -8.27
C ILE A 352 -16.15 0.63 -9.60
N ALA A 353 -14.99 1.29 -9.76
CA ALA A 353 -14.60 1.93 -11.00
C ALA A 353 -14.42 0.91 -12.15
N ASN A 354 -13.94 -0.29 -11.84
CA ASN A 354 -13.69 -1.38 -12.79
C ASN A 354 -14.89 -2.32 -12.97
N GLY A 355 -16.12 -1.79 -12.94
CA GLY A 355 -17.33 -2.56 -13.23
C GLY A 355 -17.59 -3.73 -12.27
N GLY A 356 -17.07 -3.65 -11.06
CA GLY A 356 -17.23 -4.65 -10.00
C GLY A 356 -16.12 -5.68 -9.91
N LYS A 357 -15.07 -5.59 -10.72
CA LYS A 357 -13.90 -6.48 -10.66
C LYS A 357 -12.78 -5.86 -9.83
N LEU A 358 -12.31 -6.57 -8.82
CA LEU A 358 -11.16 -6.17 -8.02
C LEU A 358 -9.90 -6.83 -8.59
N MET A 359 -8.91 -6.02 -8.96
CA MET A 359 -7.61 -6.49 -9.42
C MET A 359 -6.63 -6.61 -8.26
N LYS A 360 -5.69 -7.56 -8.34
CA LYS A 360 -4.61 -7.68 -7.34
C LYS A 360 -3.69 -6.46 -7.43
N PRO A 361 -3.47 -5.73 -6.32
CA PRO A 361 -2.60 -4.56 -6.35
C PRO A 361 -1.13 -4.95 -6.54
N TYR A 362 -0.37 -4.17 -7.32
CA TYR A 362 1.07 -4.40 -7.52
C TYR A 362 1.83 -3.09 -7.74
N MET A 363 3.10 -3.03 -7.30
CA MET A 363 3.98 -1.87 -7.51
C MET A 363 5.22 -2.13 -8.37
N VAL A 364 5.55 -3.40 -8.67
CA VAL A 364 6.69 -3.78 -9.52
C VAL A 364 6.14 -4.23 -10.87
N GLU A 365 6.41 -3.44 -11.92
CA GLU A 365 5.98 -3.74 -13.28
C GLU A 365 6.93 -4.73 -13.97
N GLN A 366 8.23 -4.51 -13.83
CA GLN A 366 9.24 -5.37 -14.45
C GLN A 366 10.55 -5.39 -13.67
N LEU A 367 11.27 -6.50 -13.79
CA LEU A 367 12.66 -6.65 -13.35
C LEU A 367 13.55 -6.69 -14.58
N VAL A 368 14.59 -5.87 -14.59
CA VAL A 368 15.44 -5.64 -15.77
C VAL A 368 16.88 -5.98 -15.43
N ALA A 369 17.57 -6.69 -16.32
CA ALA A 369 18.97 -7.05 -16.14
C ALA A 369 19.91 -5.87 -16.46
N PRO A 370 21.19 -5.91 -16.06
CA PRO A 370 22.16 -4.84 -16.35
C PRO A 370 22.35 -4.52 -17.84
N ASN A 371 22.04 -5.46 -18.73
CA ASN A 371 22.06 -5.32 -20.19
C ASN A 371 20.72 -4.80 -20.76
N LEU A 372 19.80 -4.34 -19.91
CA LEU A 372 18.47 -3.84 -20.23
C LEU A 372 17.47 -4.90 -20.72
N SER A 373 17.78 -6.19 -20.67
CA SER A 373 16.80 -7.23 -21.00
C SER A 373 15.79 -7.41 -19.87
N VAL A 374 14.51 -7.52 -20.21
CA VAL A 374 13.45 -7.83 -19.24
C VAL A 374 13.60 -9.27 -18.75
N ILE A 375 13.76 -9.42 -17.43
CA ILE A 375 13.87 -10.71 -16.74
C ILE A 375 12.48 -11.23 -16.38
N GLN A 376 11.63 -10.32 -15.91
CA GLN A 376 10.29 -10.64 -15.45
C GLN A 376 9.37 -9.45 -15.72
N GLN A 377 8.18 -9.74 -16.26
CA GLN A 377 7.11 -8.79 -16.50
C GLN A 377 5.91 -9.18 -15.63
N HIS A 378 5.31 -8.21 -14.93
CA HIS A 378 4.07 -8.43 -14.21
C HIS A 378 2.89 -8.56 -15.18
N THR A 379 2.01 -9.53 -14.93
CA THR A 379 0.74 -9.68 -15.66
C THR A 379 -0.40 -9.42 -14.68
N PRO A 380 -1.24 -8.40 -14.90
CA PRO A 380 -2.39 -8.12 -14.05
C PRO A 380 -3.28 -9.33 -13.83
N GLN A 381 -3.77 -9.51 -12.61
CA GLN A 381 -4.64 -10.63 -12.24
C GLN A 381 -5.87 -10.12 -11.50
N GLU A 382 -7.03 -10.69 -11.82
CA GLU A 382 -8.24 -10.51 -11.04
C GLU A 382 -8.05 -11.15 -9.66
N MET A 383 -8.39 -10.43 -8.61
CA MET A 383 -8.41 -10.90 -7.22
C MET A 383 -9.76 -11.51 -6.90
N SER A 384 -10.84 -10.82 -7.26
CA SER A 384 -12.23 -11.19 -6.97
C SER A 384 -13.20 -10.32 -7.77
N GLN A 385 -14.49 -10.65 -7.69
CA GLN A 385 -15.57 -9.84 -8.26
C GLN A 385 -16.62 -9.51 -7.18
N PRO A 386 -16.43 -8.42 -6.40
CA PRO A 386 -17.39 -8.02 -5.37
C PRO A 386 -18.80 -7.74 -5.90
N LEU A 387 -18.88 -7.13 -7.08
CA LEU A 387 -20.14 -6.60 -7.61
C LEU A 387 -20.45 -7.16 -8.98
N LYS A 388 -21.74 -7.35 -9.27
CA LYS A 388 -22.21 -7.45 -10.65
C LYS A 388 -21.99 -6.11 -11.36
N PRO A 389 -21.71 -6.10 -12.68
CA PRO A 389 -21.51 -4.86 -13.43
C PRO A 389 -22.66 -3.85 -13.30
N GLU A 390 -23.90 -4.33 -13.30
CA GLU A 390 -25.11 -3.51 -13.13
C GLU A 390 -25.16 -2.80 -11.77
N ASN A 391 -24.72 -3.47 -10.70
CA ASN A 391 -24.72 -2.92 -9.35
C ASN A 391 -23.52 -2.00 -9.14
N ALA A 392 -22.37 -2.29 -9.76
CA ALA A 392 -21.24 -1.37 -9.80
C ALA A 392 -21.64 -0.04 -10.46
N GLN A 393 -22.37 -0.07 -11.58
CA GLN A 393 -22.88 1.15 -12.23
C GLN A 393 -23.84 1.94 -11.34
N LYS A 394 -24.73 1.28 -10.60
CA LYS A 394 -25.61 1.94 -9.63
C LYS A 394 -24.80 2.65 -8.53
N ILE A 395 -23.76 2.00 -8.00
CA ILE A 395 -22.89 2.61 -6.98
C ILE A 395 -22.11 3.79 -7.57
N GLN A 396 -21.57 3.64 -8.77
CA GLN A 396 -20.91 4.74 -9.51
C GLN A 396 -21.83 5.96 -9.61
N GLN A 397 -23.08 5.78 -10.05
CA GLN A 397 -24.06 6.86 -10.14
C GLN A 397 -24.32 7.54 -8.79
N MET A 398 -24.41 6.78 -7.69
CA MET A 398 -24.59 7.35 -6.35
C MET A 398 -23.35 8.13 -5.89
N MET A 399 -22.15 7.59 -6.12
CA MET A 399 -20.88 8.25 -5.80
C MET A 399 -20.66 9.52 -6.64
N GLU A 400 -21.11 9.53 -7.89
CA GLU A 400 -21.10 10.71 -8.75
C GLU A 400 -22.07 11.78 -8.23
N THR A 401 -23.25 11.41 -7.73
CA THR A 401 -24.18 12.36 -7.06
C THR A 401 -23.53 13.00 -5.83
N VAL A 402 -22.76 12.25 -5.02
CA VAL A 402 -22.03 12.80 -3.86
C VAL A 402 -21.05 13.90 -4.28
N VAL A 403 -20.35 13.70 -5.40
CA VAL A 403 -19.38 14.67 -5.90
C VAL A 403 -20.07 15.83 -6.60
N LYS A 404 -21.13 15.62 -7.38
CA LYS A 404 -21.84 16.69 -8.10
C LYS A 404 -22.61 17.63 -7.16
N GLU A 405 -23.30 17.08 -6.16
CA GLU A 405 -24.34 17.80 -5.42
C GLU A 405 -24.35 17.51 -3.91
N GLY A 406 -23.34 16.79 -3.41
CA GLY A 406 -23.26 16.32 -2.02
C GLY A 406 -22.01 16.79 -1.29
N THR A 407 -21.51 15.96 -0.38
CA THR A 407 -20.38 16.31 0.49
C THR A 407 -19.02 16.29 -0.20
N GLY A 408 -18.92 15.79 -1.45
CA GLY A 408 -17.68 15.57 -2.18
C GLY A 408 -17.37 16.61 -3.26
N THR A 409 -18.05 17.77 -3.29
CA THR A 409 -17.95 18.76 -4.37
C THR A 409 -16.55 19.29 -4.64
N ASN A 410 -15.71 19.38 -3.61
CA ASN A 410 -14.31 19.79 -3.77
C ASN A 410 -13.45 18.82 -4.61
N ALA A 411 -13.95 17.62 -4.91
CA ALA A 411 -13.28 16.67 -5.79
C ALA A 411 -13.66 16.79 -7.28
N GLN A 412 -14.60 17.68 -7.63
CA GLN A 412 -15.03 17.86 -9.02
C GLN A 412 -13.88 18.30 -9.93
N ILE A 413 -13.81 17.70 -11.12
CA ILE A 413 -12.86 18.03 -12.18
C ILE A 413 -13.66 18.27 -13.46
N ASP A 414 -13.44 19.41 -14.11
CA ASP A 414 -14.18 19.80 -15.30
C ASP A 414 -13.94 18.82 -16.45
N GLY A 415 -15.02 18.38 -17.10
CA GLY A 415 -14.96 17.44 -18.23
C GLY A 415 -14.58 15.99 -17.84
N VAL A 416 -14.54 15.66 -16.55
CA VAL A 416 -14.18 14.34 -16.04
C VAL A 416 -15.33 13.76 -15.21
N THR A 417 -15.60 12.47 -15.38
CA THR A 417 -16.55 11.78 -14.50
C THR A 417 -15.84 11.41 -13.20
N VAL A 418 -16.26 12.04 -12.10
CA VAL A 418 -15.72 11.80 -10.75
C VAL A 418 -16.81 11.25 -9.85
N GLY A 419 -16.55 10.09 -9.25
CA GLY A 419 -17.34 9.55 -8.14
C GLY A 419 -16.53 9.58 -6.86
N GLY A 420 -17.18 9.82 -5.72
CA GLY A 420 -16.47 9.83 -4.44
C GLY A 420 -17.35 9.69 -3.21
N LYS A 421 -16.70 9.55 -2.06
CA LYS A 421 -17.36 9.56 -0.75
C LYS A 421 -16.43 10.13 0.32
N THR A 422 -16.93 11.12 1.05
CA THR A 422 -16.28 11.62 2.26
C THR A 422 -16.49 10.68 3.44
N GLY A 423 -15.51 10.62 4.33
CA GLY A 423 -15.62 10.02 5.65
C GLY A 423 -15.04 10.93 6.72
N THR A 424 -15.71 10.95 7.87
CA THR A 424 -15.19 11.51 9.11
C THR A 424 -15.32 10.40 10.15
N ALA A 425 -14.19 9.90 10.64
CA ALA A 425 -14.16 8.77 11.57
C ALA A 425 -13.76 9.25 12.97
N GLN A 426 -14.72 9.24 13.88
CA GLN A 426 -14.48 9.52 15.30
C GLN A 426 -13.56 8.46 15.93
N HIS A 427 -12.66 8.88 16.82
CA HIS A 427 -11.79 7.96 17.54
C HIS A 427 -11.42 8.48 18.94
N GLY A 428 -10.72 7.63 19.70
CA GLY A 428 -10.38 7.88 21.09
C GLY A 428 -11.50 7.50 22.06
N ALA A 429 -11.17 7.43 23.35
CA ALA A 429 -12.14 7.14 24.38
C ALA A 429 -13.23 8.22 24.39
N ASN A 430 -14.51 7.82 24.28
CA ASN A 430 -15.66 8.72 24.17
C ASN A 430 -15.54 9.73 23.01
N ASN A 431 -14.88 9.34 21.90
CA ASN A 431 -14.69 10.19 20.72
C ASN A 431 -13.94 11.50 21.02
N LYS A 432 -13.05 11.53 22.03
CA LYS A 432 -12.37 12.75 22.47
C LYS A 432 -11.21 13.20 21.57
N ASP A 433 -10.71 12.33 20.71
CA ASP A 433 -9.58 12.65 19.84
C ASP A 433 -10.07 13.16 18.47
N ASN A 434 -9.25 13.97 17.79
CA ASN A 434 -9.60 14.58 16.50
C ASN A 434 -9.99 13.52 15.47
N PRO A 435 -11.11 13.64 14.75
CA PRO A 435 -11.53 12.60 13.83
C PRO A 435 -10.55 12.43 12.66
N TYR A 436 -10.53 11.25 12.06
CA TYR A 436 -9.81 11.02 10.80
C TYR A 436 -10.63 11.52 9.62
N ALA A 437 -10.01 12.31 8.75
CA ALA A 437 -10.62 12.79 7.52
C ALA A 437 -10.30 11.86 6.36
N TRP A 438 -11.34 11.23 5.81
CA TRP A 438 -11.25 10.30 4.70
C TRP A 438 -11.89 10.86 3.44
N PHE A 439 -11.31 10.54 2.29
CA PHE A 439 -11.99 10.64 1.01
C PHE A 439 -11.57 9.46 0.13
N ILE A 440 -12.56 8.78 -0.44
CA ILE A 440 -12.35 7.80 -1.50
C ILE A 440 -12.98 8.30 -2.78
N SER A 441 -12.35 8.06 -3.91
CA SER A 441 -12.84 8.53 -5.21
C SER A 441 -12.30 7.75 -6.37
N TYR A 442 -12.99 7.81 -7.50
CA TYR A 442 -12.43 7.49 -8.79
C TYR A 442 -12.65 8.63 -9.77
N ALA A 443 -11.80 8.70 -10.78
CA ALA A 443 -12.02 9.55 -11.94
C ALA A 443 -11.81 8.73 -13.22
N LYS A 444 -12.68 8.98 -14.21
CA LYS A 444 -12.61 8.38 -15.54
C LYS A 444 -12.95 9.41 -16.62
N THR A 445 -12.33 9.26 -17.78
CA THR A 445 -12.66 9.98 -19.02
C THR A 445 -12.91 8.96 -20.12
N ASP A 446 -13.51 9.38 -21.24
CA ASP A 446 -13.84 8.44 -22.33
C ASP A 446 -12.62 7.78 -22.99
N LYS A 447 -11.42 8.36 -22.84
CA LYS A 447 -10.19 7.93 -23.53
C LYS A 447 -8.96 7.81 -22.63
N GLY A 448 -9.05 8.20 -21.35
CA GLY A 448 -7.92 8.21 -20.42
C GLY A 448 -7.89 6.96 -19.54
N THR A 449 -6.73 6.69 -18.93
CA THR A 449 -6.63 5.66 -17.89
C THR A 449 -7.42 6.09 -16.65
N PRO A 450 -8.37 5.26 -16.16
CA PRO A 450 -9.09 5.57 -14.93
C PRO A 450 -8.17 5.47 -13.72
N VAL A 451 -8.55 6.15 -12.64
CA VAL A 451 -7.81 6.14 -11.38
C VAL A 451 -8.77 6.03 -10.21
N ALA A 452 -8.44 5.19 -9.23
CA ALA A 452 -9.10 5.14 -7.93
C ALA A 452 -8.13 5.63 -6.84
N VAL A 453 -8.59 6.50 -5.96
CA VAL A 453 -7.79 7.18 -4.94
C VAL A 453 -8.45 7.01 -3.58
N ALA A 454 -7.64 6.77 -2.55
CA ALA A 454 -8.03 6.92 -1.15
C ALA A 454 -7.05 7.85 -0.44
N VAL A 455 -7.60 8.77 0.34
CA VAL A 455 -6.86 9.75 1.14
C VAL A 455 -7.34 9.66 2.58
N VAL A 456 -6.41 9.53 3.52
CA VAL A 456 -6.67 9.69 4.96
C VAL A 456 -5.74 10.74 5.55
N ILE A 457 -6.31 11.62 6.36
CA ILE A 457 -5.57 12.53 7.23
C ILE A 457 -5.84 12.08 8.67
N GLU A 458 -4.77 11.59 9.30
CA GLU A 458 -4.75 11.13 10.68
C GLU A 458 -4.73 12.30 11.66
N SER A 459 -3.93 13.33 11.37
CA SER A 459 -3.91 14.57 12.14
C SER A 459 -3.46 15.77 11.30
N SER A 460 -3.94 16.94 11.70
CA SER A 460 -3.61 18.24 11.12
C SER A 460 -3.77 19.33 12.18
N ASP A 461 -3.17 20.50 11.97
CA ASP A 461 -3.35 21.68 12.84
C ASP A 461 -4.74 22.36 12.70
N THR A 462 -5.63 21.76 11.92
CA THR A 462 -7.01 22.21 11.73
C THR A 462 -7.82 22.01 13.02
N LEU A 463 -8.65 23.00 13.36
CA LEU A 463 -9.62 22.89 14.46
C LEU A 463 -10.52 21.68 14.24
N ARG A 464 -10.80 20.96 15.33
CA ARG A 464 -11.55 19.70 15.32
C ARG A 464 -12.85 19.77 14.51
N ASP A 465 -13.63 20.84 14.68
CA ASP A 465 -14.93 21.01 14.03
C ASP A 465 -14.82 21.29 12.52
N ASP A 466 -13.62 21.66 12.04
CA ASP A 466 -13.31 21.86 10.63
C ASP A 466 -12.69 20.63 9.95
N ILE A 467 -12.41 19.56 10.71
CA ILE A 467 -11.87 18.32 10.16
C ILE A 467 -12.98 17.55 9.45
N ALA A 468 -13.03 17.70 8.13
CA ALA A 468 -13.94 16.99 7.26
C ALA A 468 -13.20 16.43 6.03
N GLY A 469 -13.52 15.18 5.67
CA GLY A 469 -12.97 14.54 4.47
C GLY A 469 -13.17 15.35 3.19
N GLY A 470 -14.30 16.06 3.07
CA GLY A 470 -14.59 16.93 1.93
C GLY A 470 -13.73 18.20 1.88
N LYS A 471 -13.29 18.73 3.03
CA LYS A 471 -12.45 19.94 3.09
C LYS A 471 -10.95 19.62 2.97
N LEU A 472 -10.50 18.55 3.62
CA LEU A 472 -9.08 18.24 3.73
C LEU A 472 -8.62 17.17 2.72
N SER A 473 -9.36 16.07 2.61
CA SER A 473 -8.92 14.89 1.84
C SER A 473 -9.34 14.94 0.37
N ALA A 474 -10.51 15.52 0.06
CA ALA A 474 -11.03 15.62 -1.30
C ALA A 474 -10.17 16.48 -2.25
N PRO A 475 -9.63 17.65 -1.85
CA PRO A 475 -8.73 18.42 -2.72
C PRO A 475 -7.43 17.67 -3.05
N ILE A 476 -6.87 16.92 -2.09
CA ILE A 476 -5.69 16.08 -2.33
C ILE A 476 -6.01 15.00 -3.37
N ALA A 477 -7.15 14.32 -3.19
CA ALA A 477 -7.60 13.32 -4.15
C ALA A 477 -7.80 13.91 -5.55
N LYS A 478 -8.40 15.11 -5.65
CA LYS A 478 -8.56 15.85 -6.91
C LYS A 478 -7.22 16.06 -7.62
N SER A 479 -6.21 16.60 -6.93
CA SER A 479 -4.90 16.86 -7.53
C SER A 479 -4.22 15.58 -8.01
N VAL A 480 -4.36 14.47 -7.28
CA VAL A 480 -3.83 13.16 -7.70
C VAL A 480 -4.57 12.63 -8.93
N MET A 481 -5.90 12.75 -8.95
CA MET A 481 -6.70 12.33 -10.10
C MET A 481 -6.36 13.15 -11.36
N GLU A 482 -6.22 14.48 -11.23
CA GLU A 482 -5.78 15.36 -12.31
C GLU A 482 -4.38 15.00 -12.82
N ALA A 483 -3.44 14.70 -11.92
CA ALA A 483 -2.08 14.32 -12.28
C ALA A 483 -2.04 13.04 -13.13
N VAL A 484 -2.81 12.01 -12.76
CA VAL A 484 -2.89 10.75 -13.52
C VAL A 484 -3.57 10.97 -14.88
N LEU A 485 -4.69 11.71 -14.92
CA LEU A 485 -5.44 11.94 -16.15
C LEU A 485 -4.67 12.78 -17.18
N GLN A 486 -3.79 13.69 -16.73
CA GLN A 486 -2.93 14.50 -17.59
C GLN A 486 -1.62 13.80 -17.97
N GLY A 487 -1.22 12.75 -17.25
CA GLY A 487 0.08 12.09 -17.37
C GLY A 487 0.27 11.26 -18.64
N LYS A 488 -0.81 10.75 -19.24
CA LYS A 488 -0.79 9.82 -20.38
C LYS A 488 -1.32 10.43 -21.67
N LYS A 489 -0.63 11.46 -22.17
CA LYS A 489 -0.79 11.93 -23.56
C LYS A 489 0.26 11.32 -24.46
#